data_AF-A0A7Y4ZU86-F1
#
_entry.id   AF-A0A7Y4ZU86-F1
#
_cell.length_a   1.000
_cell.length_b   1.000
_cell.length_c   1.000
_cell.angle_alpha   90.00
_cell.angle_beta   90.00
_cell.angle_gamma   90.00
#
_symmetry.space_group_name_H-M   'P 1'
#
loop_
_entity.id
_entity.type
_entity.pdbx_description
1 polymer ?
#
loop_
_entity_poly.entity_id
_entity_poly.type
_entity_poly.pdbx_seq_one_letter_code
_entity_poly.pdbx_strand_id
1 'polypeptide(L)'
;MTTKTSAPRRAAMVTGALFFLALALNLIASALCDPILDAPNYLELTYPHRSTIVVGSLLNMVCAVAMAFIPLALFPVTSRHDRSRAVAYTVFRSIEGLLFLYLVIGTLSFIGLGEAHGGAPDPVTQAMGRQLKAEMHWATLVYVAVFVMGAATFYPMLYRSRLVPRFLSVWGMVATGVMLVAVLMGLFGVGIFGTASLMKAMAYFAPPIALNELVLSGWLVFKGFDPAALRTRAS
;
A
#
# COMPACT_ATOMS: atom_id res chain seq x y z
N MET A 1 -5.40 -36.78 -13.54
CA MET A 1 -4.57 -35.80 -14.28
C MET A 1 -4.26 -34.63 -13.36
N THR A 2 -3.13 -34.65 -12.67
CA THR A 2 -2.68 -33.57 -11.77
C THR A 2 -1.98 -32.52 -12.62
N THR A 3 -2.63 -31.37 -12.82
CA THR A 3 -2.06 -30.23 -13.54
C THR A 3 -0.87 -29.69 -12.75
N LYS A 4 0.35 -30.07 -13.14
CA LYS A 4 1.59 -29.45 -12.69
C LYS A 4 1.56 -27.99 -13.17
N THR A 5 1.13 -27.06 -12.32
CA THR A 5 1.30 -25.63 -12.60
C THR A 5 2.79 -25.37 -12.75
N SER A 6 3.24 -24.96 -13.93
CA SER A 6 4.64 -24.59 -14.14
C SER A 6 5.04 -23.50 -13.14
N ALA A 7 6.29 -23.52 -12.65
CA ALA A 7 6.77 -22.57 -11.63
C ALA A 7 6.43 -21.09 -11.95
N PRO A 8 6.50 -20.61 -13.21
CA PRO A 8 6.09 -19.25 -13.57
C PRO A 8 4.58 -18.99 -13.41
N ARG A 9 3.73 -19.98 -13.70
CA ARG A 9 2.27 -19.87 -13.51
C ARG A 9 1.92 -19.78 -12.03
N ARG A 10 2.58 -20.59 -11.20
CA ARG A 10 2.42 -20.52 -9.73
C ARG A 10 2.86 -19.17 -9.19
N ALA A 11 4.01 -18.65 -9.63
CA ALA A 11 4.48 -17.32 -9.25
C ALA A 11 3.46 -16.23 -9.62
N ALA A 12 2.94 -16.24 -10.85
CA ALA A 12 1.91 -15.29 -11.27
C ALA A 12 0.66 -15.35 -10.39
N MET A 13 0.12 -16.54 -10.14
CA MET A 13 -1.08 -16.69 -9.31
C MET A 13 -0.85 -16.21 -7.88
N VAL A 14 0.29 -16.56 -7.27
CA VAL A 14 0.63 -16.11 -5.89
C VAL A 14 0.78 -14.60 -5.84
N THR A 15 1.52 -14.00 -6.78
CA THR A 15 1.66 -12.54 -6.88
C THR A 15 0.31 -11.86 -7.04
N GLY A 16 -0.53 -12.34 -7.95
CA GLY A 16 -1.86 -11.78 -8.16
C GLY A 16 -2.74 -11.87 -6.91
N ALA A 17 -2.75 -13.03 -6.25
CA ALA A 17 -3.50 -13.22 -5.00
C ALA A 17 -3.00 -12.31 -3.87
N LEU A 18 -1.68 -12.12 -3.74
CA LEU A 18 -1.11 -11.21 -2.74
C LEU A 18 -1.47 -9.75 -3.00
N PHE A 19 -1.44 -9.28 -4.25
CA PHE A 19 -1.91 -7.93 -4.60
C PHE A 19 -3.38 -7.73 -4.25
N PHE A 20 -4.24 -8.71 -4.61
CA PHE A 20 -5.67 -8.64 -4.30
C PHE A 20 -5.90 -8.59 -2.79
N LEU A 21 -5.26 -9.50 -2.06
CA LEU A 21 -5.37 -9.61 -0.62
C LEU A 21 -4.92 -8.31 0.06
N ALA A 22 -3.76 -7.77 -0.31
CA ALA A 22 -3.25 -6.52 0.25
C ALA A 22 -4.23 -5.36 0.02
N LEU A 23 -4.70 -5.18 -1.22
CA LEU A 23 -5.63 -4.10 -1.55
C LEU A 23 -6.97 -4.25 -0.84
N ALA A 24 -7.55 -5.45 -0.85
CA ALA A 24 -8.84 -5.70 -0.20
C ALA A 24 -8.78 -5.50 1.31
N LEU A 25 -7.73 -6.02 1.98
CA LEU A 25 -7.55 -5.85 3.41
C LEU A 25 -7.32 -4.39 3.80
N ASN A 26 -6.51 -3.66 3.02
CA ASN A 26 -6.27 -2.24 3.27
C ASN A 26 -7.57 -1.42 3.16
N LEU A 27 -8.40 -1.68 2.14
CA LEU A 27 -9.68 -0.98 1.97
C LEU A 27 -10.67 -1.29 3.10
N ILE A 28 -10.75 -2.56 3.53
CA ILE A 28 -11.61 -2.97 4.65
C ILE A 28 -11.12 -2.32 5.95
N ALA A 29 -9.82 -2.36 6.22
CA ALA A 29 -9.24 -1.76 7.41
C ALA A 29 -9.46 -0.23 7.46
N SER A 30 -9.25 0.46 6.34
CA SER A 30 -9.51 1.90 6.20
C SER A 30 -10.98 2.21 6.46
N ALA A 31 -11.91 1.43 5.88
CA ALA A 31 -13.35 1.60 6.10
C ALA A 31 -13.78 1.39 7.57
N LEU A 32 -13.03 0.59 8.35
CA LEU A 32 -13.28 0.37 9.78
C LEU A 32 -12.66 1.46 10.65
N CYS A 33 -11.41 1.86 10.38
CA CYS A 33 -10.63 2.74 11.23
C CYS A 33 -10.85 4.24 10.93
N ASP A 34 -10.89 4.63 9.67
CA ASP A 34 -10.91 6.04 9.26
C ASP A 34 -12.11 6.82 9.82
N PRO A 35 -13.35 6.29 9.83
CA PRO A 35 -14.49 7.01 10.39
C PRO A 35 -14.32 7.39 11.88
N ILE A 36 -13.51 6.63 12.62
CA ILE A 36 -13.22 6.87 14.04
C ILE A 36 -12.05 7.85 14.18
N LEU A 37 -10.96 7.62 13.44
CA LEU A 37 -9.69 8.35 13.60
C LEU A 37 -9.72 9.74 12.96
N ASP A 38 -10.46 9.93 11.86
CA ASP A 38 -10.60 11.23 11.19
C ASP A 38 -11.69 12.12 11.82
N ALA A 39 -12.46 11.58 12.79
CA ALA A 39 -13.46 12.35 13.50
C ALA A 39 -12.82 13.50 14.32
N PRO A 40 -13.49 14.66 14.45
CA PRO A 40 -13.01 15.75 15.30
C PRO A 40 -12.82 15.34 16.77
N ASN A 41 -13.70 14.46 17.27
CA ASN A 41 -13.69 13.93 18.63
C ASN A 41 -13.09 12.51 18.71
N TYR A 42 -12.13 12.18 17.84
CA TYR A 42 -11.49 10.86 17.78
C TYR A 42 -11.03 10.31 19.14
N LEU A 43 -10.50 11.14 20.06
CA LEU A 43 -10.07 10.69 21.39
C LEU A 43 -11.20 10.10 22.23
N GLU A 44 -12.42 10.63 22.11
CA GLU A 44 -13.60 10.10 22.79
C GLU A 44 -14.09 8.81 22.14
N LEU A 45 -13.95 8.69 20.82
CA LEU A 45 -14.46 7.56 20.04
C LEU A 45 -13.54 6.35 20.05
N THR A 46 -12.23 6.56 20.21
CA THR A 46 -11.22 5.51 20.02
C THR A 46 -11.35 4.38 21.05
N TYR A 47 -11.49 4.70 22.33
CA TYR A 47 -11.56 3.69 23.39
C TYR A 47 -12.87 2.88 23.39
N PRO A 48 -14.05 3.50 23.22
CA PRO A 48 -15.31 2.76 23.02
C PRO A 48 -15.28 1.82 21.81
N HIS A 49 -14.61 2.22 20.73
CA HIS A 49 -14.53 1.44 19.49
C HIS A 49 -13.21 0.65 19.35
N ARG A 50 -12.52 0.37 20.46
CA ARG A 50 -11.21 -0.30 20.46
C ARG A 50 -11.19 -1.62 19.70
N SER A 51 -12.25 -2.41 19.77
CA SER A 51 -12.35 -3.71 19.08
C SER A 51 -12.29 -3.53 17.56
N THR A 52 -13.02 -2.54 17.03
CA THR A 52 -13.00 -2.18 15.60
C THR A 52 -11.62 -1.76 15.16
N ILE A 53 -10.94 -0.91 15.94
CA ILE A 53 -9.60 -0.43 15.63
C ILE A 53 -8.57 -1.57 15.69
N VAL A 54 -8.66 -2.45 16.68
CA VAL A 54 -7.79 -3.63 16.77
C VAL A 54 -7.99 -4.54 15.57
N VAL A 55 -9.23 -4.83 15.18
CA VAL A 55 -9.52 -5.64 13.99
C VAL A 55 -8.96 -4.99 12.74
N GLY A 56 -9.21 -3.70 12.51
CA GLY A 56 -8.66 -2.96 11.36
C GLY A 56 -7.13 -2.98 11.33
N SER A 57 -6.49 -2.76 12.47
CA SER A 57 -5.03 -2.84 12.62
C SER A 57 -4.46 -4.23 12.32
N LEU A 58 -5.15 -5.31 12.75
CA LEU A 58 -4.74 -6.68 12.43
C LEU A 58 -4.85 -6.97 10.92
N LEU A 59 -5.91 -6.48 10.26
CA LEU A 59 -6.05 -6.59 8.80
C LEU A 59 -4.93 -5.84 8.09
N ASN A 60 -4.59 -4.63 8.54
CA ASN A 60 -3.46 -3.85 8.02
C ASN A 60 -2.10 -4.53 8.26
N MET A 61 -1.93 -5.23 9.37
CA MET A 61 -0.71 -6.00 9.64
C MET A 61 -0.54 -7.14 8.63
N VAL A 62 -1.62 -7.88 8.33
CA VAL A 62 -1.61 -8.92 7.29
C VAL A 62 -1.36 -8.30 5.91
N CYS A 63 -1.92 -7.12 5.65
CA CYS A 63 -1.66 -6.36 4.43
C CYS A 63 -0.16 -6.00 4.29
N ALA A 64 0.47 -5.47 5.34
CA ALA A 64 1.90 -5.13 5.35
C ALA A 64 2.78 -6.33 5.00
N VAL A 65 2.45 -7.50 5.58
CA VAL A 65 3.13 -8.75 5.26
C VAL A 65 2.91 -9.11 3.79
N ALA A 66 1.65 -9.10 3.30
CA ALA A 66 1.36 -9.40 1.91
C ALA A 66 2.16 -8.51 0.94
N MET A 67 2.25 -7.20 1.21
CA MET A 67 3.04 -6.25 0.42
C MET A 67 4.52 -6.65 0.31
N ALA A 68 5.13 -7.09 1.41
CA ALA A 68 6.52 -7.55 1.43
C ALA A 68 6.74 -8.87 0.66
N PHE A 69 5.73 -9.75 0.61
CA PHE A 69 5.81 -11.03 -0.10
C PHE A 69 5.53 -10.95 -1.61
N ILE A 70 4.83 -9.91 -2.09
CA ILE A 70 4.60 -9.65 -3.53
C ILE A 70 5.91 -9.67 -4.34
N PRO A 71 6.94 -8.87 -4.02
CA PRO A 71 8.19 -8.86 -4.78
C PRO A 71 8.93 -10.19 -4.67
N LEU A 72 8.84 -10.90 -3.55
CA LEU A 72 9.47 -12.22 -3.38
C LEU A 72 8.85 -13.26 -4.31
N ALA A 73 7.53 -13.25 -4.47
CA ALA A 73 6.83 -14.11 -5.41
C ALA A 73 7.18 -13.77 -6.88
N LEU A 74 7.38 -12.49 -7.18
CA LEU A 74 7.80 -12.02 -8.50
C LEU A 74 9.27 -12.27 -8.81
N PHE A 75 10.12 -12.31 -7.79
CA PHE A 75 11.57 -12.28 -7.92
C PHE A 75 12.14 -13.35 -8.87
N PRO A 76 11.71 -14.63 -8.85
CA PRO A 76 12.24 -15.65 -9.76
C PRO A 76 11.97 -15.36 -11.25
N VAL A 77 10.99 -14.53 -11.56
CA VAL A 77 10.60 -14.16 -12.93
C VAL A 77 11.20 -12.82 -13.33
N THR A 78 11.14 -11.82 -12.44
CA THR A 78 11.62 -10.46 -12.72
C THR A 78 13.14 -10.36 -12.72
N SER A 79 13.82 -11.09 -11.83
CA SER A 79 15.29 -11.15 -11.80
C SER A 79 15.91 -11.73 -13.08
N ARG A 80 15.14 -12.55 -13.81
CA ARG A 80 15.53 -13.05 -15.13
C ARG A 80 15.47 -12.00 -16.22
N HIS A 81 14.86 -10.84 -16.03
CA HIS A 81 14.80 -9.79 -17.05
C HIS A 81 15.75 -8.65 -16.68
N ASP A 82 15.65 -8.17 -15.45
CA ASP A 82 16.48 -7.09 -14.93
C ASP A 82 16.70 -7.32 -13.43
N ARG A 83 17.88 -7.87 -13.09
CA ARG A 83 18.21 -8.20 -11.71
C ARG A 83 18.32 -6.96 -10.82
N SER A 84 18.86 -5.86 -11.35
CA SER A 84 19.03 -4.62 -10.58
C SER A 84 17.67 -4.03 -10.19
N ARG A 85 16.75 -3.90 -11.16
CA ARG A 85 15.40 -3.39 -10.88
C ARG A 85 14.57 -4.33 -10.02
N ALA A 86 14.72 -5.65 -10.19
CA ALA A 86 14.04 -6.62 -9.35
C ALA A 86 14.47 -6.49 -7.88
N VAL A 87 15.77 -6.33 -7.62
CA VAL A 87 16.28 -6.09 -6.26
C VAL A 87 15.79 -4.75 -5.72
N ALA A 88 15.88 -3.68 -6.50
CA ALA A 88 15.41 -2.36 -6.08
C ALA A 88 13.92 -2.38 -5.69
N TYR A 89 13.07 -3.03 -6.51
CA TYR A 89 11.64 -3.19 -6.21
C TYR A 89 11.41 -3.94 -4.89
N THR A 90 12.13 -5.04 -4.66
CA THR A 90 12.05 -5.79 -3.40
C THR A 90 12.44 -4.93 -2.20
N VAL A 91 13.53 -4.15 -2.31
CA VAL A 91 13.98 -3.28 -1.22
C VAL A 91 12.95 -2.21 -0.90
N PHE A 92 12.43 -1.50 -1.92
CA PHE A 92 11.41 -0.47 -1.70
C PHE A 92 10.12 -1.05 -1.09
N ARG A 93 9.64 -2.21 -1.57
CA ARG A 93 8.47 -2.89 -0.99
C ARG A 93 8.69 -3.36 0.45
N SER A 94 9.89 -3.80 0.80
CA SER A 94 10.22 -4.17 2.18
C SER A 94 10.22 -2.95 3.11
N ILE A 95 10.83 -1.84 2.69
CA ILE A 95 10.82 -0.58 3.46
C ILE A 95 9.39 -0.07 3.60
N GLU A 96 8.61 -0.10 2.51
CA GLU A 96 7.19 0.24 2.53
C GLU A 96 6.43 -0.57 3.58
N GLY A 97 6.59 -1.89 3.60
CA GLY A 97 5.94 -2.76 4.59
C GLY A 97 6.32 -2.42 6.03
N LEU A 98 7.58 -2.08 6.30
CA LEU A 98 8.02 -1.64 7.62
C LEU A 98 7.41 -0.30 8.04
N LEU A 99 7.35 0.67 7.12
CA LEU A 99 6.68 1.96 7.37
C LEU A 99 5.18 1.76 7.62
N PHE A 100 4.55 0.84 6.89
CA PHE A 100 3.14 0.51 7.08
C PHE A 100 2.89 -0.15 8.45
N LEU A 101 3.78 -1.03 8.93
CA LEU A 101 3.71 -1.56 10.29
C LEU A 101 3.84 -0.46 11.36
N TYR A 102 4.70 0.53 11.12
CA TYR A 102 4.80 1.69 12.02
C TYR A 102 3.49 2.51 12.07
N LEU A 103 2.81 2.69 10.93
CA LEU A 103 1.47 3.30 10.90
C LEU A 103 0.42 2.48 11.68
N VAL A 104 0.52 1.14 11.63
CA VAL A 104 -0.34 0.26 12.44
C VAL A 104 -0.08 0.46 13.94
N ILE A 105 1.18 0.57 14.35
CA ILE A 105 1.54 0.85 15.75
C ILE A 105 0.93 2.18 16.20
N GLY A 106 1.11 3.25 15.43
CA GLY A 106 0.51 4.55 15.77
C GLY A 106 -1.02 4.53 15.80
N THR A 107 -1.65 3.76 14.91
CA THR A 107 -3.11 3.53 14.94
C THR A 107 -3.56 2.89 16.25
N LEU A 108 -2.84 1.86 16.72
CA LEU A 108 -3.12 1.22 18.01
C LEU A 108 -2.82 2.14 19.20
N SER A 109 -1.80 3.00 19.11
CA SER A 109 -1.47 3.97 20.15
C SER A 109 -2.59 4.96 20.47
N PHE A 110 -3.48 5.25 19.50
CA PHE A 110 -4.67 6.05 19.79
C PHE A 110 -5.56 5.43 20.86
N ILE A 111 -5.63 4.09 20.96
CA ILE A 111 -6.49 3.41 21.95
C ILE A 111 -6.06 3.77 23.37
N GLY A 112 -4.75 3.70 23.65
CA GLY A 112 -4.21 4.07 24.97
C GLY A 112 -4.39 5.55 25.28
N LEU A 113 -4.29 6.43 24.27
CA LEU A 113 -4.60 7.85 24.44
C LEU A 113 -6.08 8.11 24.71
N GLY A 114 -6.98 7.39 24.02
CA GLY A 114 -8.42 7.48 24.25
C GLY A 114 -8.82 6.98 25.64
N GLU A 115 -8.17 5.93 26.13
CA GLU A 115 -8.35 5.43 27.50
C GLU A 115 -7.92 6.48 28.54
N ALA A 116 -6.72 7.05 28.37
CA ALA A 116 -6.19 8.08 29.26
C ALA A 116 -7.01 9.38 29.24
N HIS A 117 -7.64 9.70 28.10
CA HIS A 117 -8.52 10.86 27.98
C HIS A 117 -9.80 10.72 28.83
N GLY A 118 -10.27 9.49 29.08
CA GLY A 118 -11.40 9.21 29.96
C GLY A 118 -12.74 9.86 29.54
N GLY A 119 -12.83 10.37 28.30
CA GLY A 119 -14.01 11.09 27.80
C GLY A 119 -14.21 12.49 28.39
N ALA A 120 -13.23 13.02 29.13
CA ALA A 120 -13.26 14.36 29.69
C ALA A 120 -12.23 15.26 28.98
N PRO A 121 -12.55 16.54 28.70
CA PRO A 121 -11.59 17.46 28.07
C PRO A 121 -10.34 17.65 28.94
N ASP A 122 -9.28 16.93 28.61
CA ASP A 122 -7.95 17.09 29.20
C ASP A 122 -6.97 17.70 28.19
N PRO A 123 -6.38 18.89 28.47
CA PRO A 123 -5.43 19.54 27.57
C PRO A 123 -4.19 18.70 27.24
N VAL A 124 -3.74 17.85 28.16
CA VAL A 124 -2.52 17.04 27.98
C VAL A 124 -2.75 15.95 26.93
N THR A 125 -3.79 15.14 27.10
CA THR A 125 -4.18 14.10 26.14
C THR A 125 -4.56 14.67 24.77
N GLN A 126 -5.20 15.86 24.72
CA GLN A 126 -5.45 16.55 23.45
C GLN A 126 -4.17 17.00 22.75
N ALA A 127 -3.18 17.51 23.49
CA ALA A 127 -1.88 17.86 22.92
C ALA A 127 -1.13 16.62 22.40
N MET A 128 -1.11 15.54 23.16
CA MET A 128 -0.50 14.27 22.76
C MET A 128 -1.19 13.66 21.53
N GLY A 129 -2.53 13.68 21.48
CA GLY A 129 -3.29 13.20 20.33
C GLY A 129 -3.01 14.00 19.06
N ARG A 130 -2.91 15.34 19.16
CA ARG A 130 -2.50 16.21 18.04
C ARG A 130 -1.09 15.90 17.56
N GLN A 131 -0.16 15.69 18.49
CA GLN A 131 1.22 15.33 18.15
C GLN A 131 1.28 13.99 17.44
N LEU A 132 0.57 12.97 17.93
CA LEU A 132 0.51 11.66 17.28
C LEU A 132 -0.15 11.74 15.89
N LYS A 133 -1.22 12.54 15.71
CA LYS A 133 -1.80 12.78 14.38
C LYS A 133 -0.79 13.43 13.43
N ALA A 134 -0.01 14.40 13.90
CA ALA A 134 1.02 15.04 13.09
C ALA A 134 2.13 14.04 12.70
N GLU A 135 2.58 13.21 13.62
CA GLU A 135 3.53 12.13 13.36
C GLU A 135 3.00 11.15 12.30
N MET A 136 1.75 10.67 12.46
CA MET A 136 1.10 9.77 11.50
C MET A 136 0.89 10.41 10.13
N HIS A 137 0.64 11.72 10.08
CA HIS A 137 0.56 12.47 8.83
C HIS A 137 1.88 12.42 8.06
N TRP A 138 3.00 12.77 8.71
CA TRP A 138 4.31 12.74 8.08
C TRP A 138 4.76 11.33 7.72
N ALA A 139 4.50 10.36 8.61
CA ALA A 139 4.80 8.96 8.37
C ALA A 139 4.07 8.41 7.14
N THR A 140 2.80 8.78 6.96
CA THR A 140 2.01 8.40 5.78
C THR A 140 2.61 9.00 4.51
N LEU A 141 3.03 10.27 4.53
CA LEU A 141 3.69 10.89 3.36
C LEU A 141 5.00 10.19 2.99
N VAL A 142 5.83 9.84 3.98
CA VAL A 142 7.07 9.08 3.76
C VAL A 142 6.78 7.68 3.21
N TYR A 143 5.78 6.99 3.77
CA TYR A 143 5.28 5.71 3.27
C TYR A 143 4.88 5.81 1.78
N VAL A 144 4.06 6.80 1.42
CA VAL A 144 3.63 7.00 0.03
C VAL A 144 4.83 7.32 -0.89
N ALA A 145 5.79 8.12 -0.43
CA ALA A 145 6.99 8.42 -1.21
C ALA A 145 7.81 7.16 -1.53
N VAL A 146 7.98 6.26 -0.55
CA VAL A 146 8.65 4.98 -0.74
C VAL A 146 7.87 4.07 -1.67
N PHE A 147 6.54 4.00 -1.53
CA PHE A 147 5.66 3.28 -2.45
C PHE A 147 5.85 3.78 -3.89
N VAL A 148 5.86 5.10 -4.12
CA VAL A 148 6.06 5.70 -5.44
C VAL A 148 7.42 5.30 -6.04
N MET A 149 8.49 5.26 -5.26
CA MET A 149 9.81 4.78 -5.73
C MET A 149 9.76 3.30 -6.13
N GLY A 150 9.07 2.47 -5.34
CA GLY A 150 8.82 1.07 -5.68
C GLY A 150 8.03 0.92 -6.98
N ALA A 151 6.94 1.67 -7.13
CA ALA A 151 6.11 1.64 -8.33
C ALA A 151 6.86 2.17 -9.57
N ALA A 152 7.70 3.20 -9.41
CA ALA A 152 8.54 3.77 -10.46
C ALA A 152 9.64 2.82 -10.94
N THR A 153 10.05 1.85 -10.11
CA THR A 153 10.94 0.76 -10.56
C THR A 153 10.17 -0.41 -11.17
N PHE A 154 9.00 -0.73 -10.62
CA PHE A 154 8.17 -1.87 -11.02
C PHE A 154 7.57 -1.75 -12.42
N TYR A 155 6.83 -0.68 -12.71
CA TYR A 155 6.10 -0.59 -13.98
C TYR A 155 6.99 -0.46 -15.22
N PRO A 156 8.09 0.32 -15.20
CA PRO A 156 9.02 0.32 -16.33
C PRO A 156 9.70 -1.04 -16.55
N MET A 157 9.92 -1.81 -15.49
CA MET A 157 10.41 -3.20 -15.61
C MET A 157 9.37 -4.11 -16.27
N LEU A 158 8.09 -4.01 -15.89
CA LEU A 158 7.00 -4.74 -16.54
C LEU A 158 6.84 -4.35 -18.03
N TYR A 159 6.93 -3.05 -18.33
CA TYR A 159 6.83 -2.54 -19.71
C TYR A 159 7.92 -3.10 -20.63
N ARG A 160 9.16 -3.15 -20.13
CA ARG A 160 10.31 -3.68 -20.89
C ARG A 160 10.27 -5.20 -21.03
N SER A 161 9.97 -5.90 -19.94
CA SER A 161 9.92 -7.37 -19.92
C SER A 161 8.74 -7.95 -20.69
N ARG A 162 7.67 -7.16 -20.90
CA ARG A 162 6.42 -7.61 -21.55
C ARG A 162 5.79 -8.83 -20.86
N LEU A 163 6.06 -9.01 -19.56
CA LEU A 163 5.46 -10.08 -18.75
C LEU A 163 3.94 -9.96 -18.66
N VAL A 164 3.42 -8.73 -18.78
CA VAL A 164 1.99 -8.39 -18.83
C VAL A 164 1.75 -7.43 -20.01
N PRO A 165 0.50 -7.24 -20.47
CA PRO A 165 0.17 -6.30 -21.53
C PRO A 165 0.74 -4.91 -21.26
N ARG A 166 1.32 -4.29 -22.30
CA ARG A 166 1.93 -2.97 -22.20
C ARG A 166 1.00 -1.90 -21.68
N PHE A 167 -0.29 -1.97 -22.00
CA PHE A 167 -1.26 -0.99 -21.54
C PHE A 167 -1.36 -0.97 -20.00
N LEU A 168 -1.26 -2.13 -19.32
CA LEU A 168 -1.27 -2.20 -17.85
C LEU A 168 -0.03 -1.54 -17.27
N SER A 169 1.12 -1.74 -17.90
CA SER A 169 2.37 -1.10 -17.45
C SER A 169 2.35 0.41 -17.68
N VAL A 170 1.86 0.89 -18.82
CA VAL A 170 1.74 2.32 -19.12
C VAL A 170 0.73 2.98 -18.19
N TRP A 171 -0.44 2.36 -17.97
CA TRP A 171 -1.42 2.84 -17.00
C TRP A 171 -0.81 2.95 -15.60
N GLY A 172 -0.09 1.92 -15.16
CA GLY A 172 0.60 1.95 -13.87
C GLY A 172 1.64 3.05 -13.78
N MET A 173 2.43 3.29 -14.83
CA MET A 173 3.39 4.41 -14.86
C MET A 173 2.70 5.78 -14.73
N VAL A 174 1.58 6.00 -15.44
CA VAL A 174 0.79 7.24 -15.33
C VAL A 174 0.24 7.39 -13.91
N ALA A 175 -0.34 6.32 -13.36
CA ALA A 175 -0.87 6.32 -12.00
C ALA A 175 0.21 6.58 -10.94
N THR A 176 1.42 6.04 -11.10
CA THR A 176 2.58 6.36 -10.28
C THR A 176 2.95 7.84 -10.39
N GLY A 177 2.88 8.43 -11.59
CA GLY A 177 3.10 9.86 -11.79
C GLY A 177 2.07 10.72 -11.04
N VAL A 178 0.80 10.32 -11.05
CA VAL A 178 -0.26 10.97 -10.27
C VAL A 178 0.03 10.89 -8.76
N MET A 179 0.45 9.73 -8.26
CA MET A 179 0.83 9.55 -6.86
C MET A 179 2.08 10.35 -6.47
N LEU A 180 3.05 10.49 -7.39
CA LEU A 180 4.22 11.34 -7.19
C LEU A 180 3.81 12.81 -7.00
N VAL A 181 2.88 13.30 -7.83
CA VAL A 181 2.34 14.66 -7.65
C VAL A 181 1.63 14.78 -6.31
N ALA A 182 0.81 13.80 -5.94
CA ALA A 182 0.08 13.80 -4.68
C ALA A 182 1.00 13.88 -3.46
N VAL A 183 2.05 13.06 -3.41
CA VAL A 183 2.99 13.08 -2.27
C VAL A 183 3.81 14.36 -2.22
N LEU A 184 4.23 14.91 -3.37
CA LEU A 184 4.90 16.21 -3.40
C LEU A 184 3.98 17.33 -2.91
N MET A 185 2.72 17.35 -3.36
CA MET A 185 1.74 18.32 -2.86
C MET A 185 1.50 18.18 -1.36
N GLY A 186 1.43 16.95 -0.85
CA GLY A 186 1.31 16.65 0.58
C GLY A 186 2.51 17.14 1.39
N LEU A 187 3.73 16.88 0.92
CA LEU A 187 4.98 17.31 1.59
C LEU A 187 5.10 18.83 1.69
N PHE A 188 4.66 19.55 0.66
CA PHE A 188 4.68 21.03 0.65
C PHE A 188 3.39 21.66 1.20
N GLY A 189 2.38 20.85 1.57
CA GLY A 189 1.09 21.35 2.07
C GLY A 189 0.33 22.22 1.08
N VAL A 190 0.45 21.97 -0.23
CA VAL A 190 -0.16 22.80 -1.27
C VAL A 190 -1.46 22.22 -1.83
N GLY A 191 -2.33 23.11 -2.33
CA GLY A 191 -3.62 22.71 -2.91
C GLY A 191 -4.53 22.04 -1.88
N ILE A 192 -5.18 20.94 -2.27
CA ILE A 192 -6.13 20.21 -1.41
C ILE A 192 -5.48 19.66 -0.13
N PHE A 193 -4.17 19.41 -0.13
CA PHE A 193 -3.43 18.94 1.05
C PHE A 193 -3.21 20.01 2.11
N GLY A 194 -3.39 21.29 1.78
CA GLY A 194 -3.36 22.40 2.75
C GLY A 194 -4.71 22.67 3.41
N THR A 195 -5.81 22.15 2.86
CA THR A 195 -7.18 22.47 3.30
C THR A 195 -7.97 21.26 3.81
N ALA A 196 -7.68 20.06 3.31
CA ALA A 196 -8.36 18.82 3.68
C ALA A 196 -7.47 17.89 4.50
N SER A 197 -8.06 16.90 5.17
CA SER A 197 -7.27 15.84 5.81
C SER A 197 -6.48 15.05 4.76
N LEU A 198 -5.34 14.49 5.16
CA LEU A 198 -4.46 13.73 4.29
C LEU A 198 -5.21 12.60 3.57
N MET A 199 -6.07 11.88 4.28
CA MET A 199 -6.87 10.79 3.72
C MET A 199 -7.81 11.27 2.63
N LYS A 200 -8.57 12.34 2.89
CA LYS A 200 -9.49 12.94 1.91
C LYS A 200 -8.76 13.43 0.67
N ALA A 201 -7.62 14.08 0.86
CA ALA A 201 -6.78 14.53 -0.26
C ALA A 201 -6.28 13.33 -1.07
N MET A 202 -5.76 12.29 -0.43
CA MET A 202 -5.26 11.07 -1.11
C MET A 202 -6.36 10.31 -1.85
N ALA A 203 -7.61 10.34 -1.39
CA ALA A 203 -8.75 9.72 -2.08
C ALA A 203 -8.97 10.25 -3.51
N TYR A 204 -8.51 11.46 -3.84
CA TYR A 204 -8.56 12.00 -5.21
C TYR A 204 -7.45 11.49 -6.13
N PHE A 205 -6.32 11.05 -5.57
CA PHE A 205 -5.12 10.69 -6.34
C PHE A 205 -4.82 9.18 -6.36
N ALA A 206 -5.24 8.44 -5.34
CA ALA A 206 -5.01 7.00 -5.20
C ALA A 206 -5.85 6.09 -6.15
N PRO A 207 -7.08 6.43 -6.58
CA PRO A 207 -7.91 5.51 -7.36
C PRO A 207 -7.25 4.99 -8.65
N PRO A 208 -6.53 5.80 -9.47
CA PRO A 208 -5.86 5.31 -10.66
C PRO A 208 -4.87 4.17 -10.41
N ILE A 209 -4.10 4.24 -9.30
CA ILE A 209 -3.11 3.20 -8.99
C ILE A 209 -3.77 1.97 -8.36
N ALA A 210 -4.75 2.18 -7.48
CA ALA A 210 -5.50 1.09 -6.85
C ALA A 210 -6.26 0.24 -7.89
N LEU A 211 -6.91 0.89 -8.86
CA LEU A 211 -7.58 0.21 -9.97
C LEU A 211 -6.58 -0.52 -10.86
N ASN A 212 -5.40 0.06 -11.11
CA ASN A 212 -4.36 -0.60 -11.89
C ASN A 212 -3.88 -1.89 -11.20
N GLU A 213 -3.58 -1.83 -9.90
CA GLU A 213 -3.16 -3.00 -9.12
C GLU A 213 -4.25 -4.07 -9.07
N LEU A 214 -5.52 -3.69 -8.96
CA LEU A 214 -6.65 -4.62 -9.00
C LEU A 214 -6.75 -5.36 -10.34
N VAL A 215 -6.65 -4.62 -11.46
CA VAL A 215 -6.69 -5.23 -12.80
C VAL A 215 -5.45 -6.07 -13.05
N LEU A 216 -4.27 -5.61 -12.62
CA LEU A 216 -3.01 -6.38 -12.70
C LEU A 216 -3.11 -7.68 -11.90
N SER A 217 -3.65 -7.61 -10.69
CA SER A 217 -3.89 -8.78 -9.84
C SER A 217 -4.80 -9.79 -10.56
N GLY A 218 -5.96 -9.37 -11.03
CA GLY A 218 -6.88 -10.22 -11.80
C GLY A 218 -6.20 -10.82 -13.03
N TRP A 219 -5.42 -10.02 -13.76
CA TRP A 219 -4.65 -10.51 -14.91
C TRP A 219 -3.68 -11.62 -14.52
N LEU A 220 -2.90 -11.44 -13.45
CA LEU A 220 -1.93 -12.43 -13.00
C LEU A 220 -2.58 -13.73 -12.51
N VAL A 221 -3.71 -13.62 -11.82
CA VAL A 221 -4.49 -14.78 -11.36
C VAL A 221 -5.07 -15.55 -12.55
N PHE A 222 -5.79 -14.87 -13.45
CA PHE A 222 -6.54 -15.57 -14.51
C PHE A 222 -5.66 -15.93 -15.72
N LYS A 223 -4.83 -15.00 -16.21
CA LYS A 223 -4.00 -15.19 -17.41
C LYS A 223 -2.54 -15.54 -17.10
N GLY A 224 -1.96 -14.91 -16.08
CA GLY A 224 -0.55 -15.07 -15.75
C GLY A 224 0.39 -14.28 -16.67
N PHE A 225 1.67 -14.70 -16.69
CA PHE A 225 2.70 -14.04 -17.49
C PHE A 225 2.68 -14.46 -18.97
N ASP A 226 3.10 -13.56 -19.84
CA ASP A 226 3.24 -13.81 -21.28
C ASP A 226 4.26 -14.95 -21.55
N PRO A 227 3.86 -16.05 -22.22
CA PRO A 227 4.75 -17.17 -22.50
C PRO A 227 5.94 -16.83 -23.41
N ALA A 228 5.80 -15.89 -24.35
CA ALA A 228 6.89 -15.47 -25.22
C ALA A 228 7.94 -14.69 -24.43
N ALA A 229 7.51 -13.79 -23.55
CA ALA A 229 8.40 -13.07 -22.64
C ALA A 229 9.20 -14.04 -21.75
N LEU A 230 8.55 -15.07 -21.21
CA LEU A 230 9.21 -16.10 -20.39
C LEU A 230 10.29 -16.91 -21.15
N ARG A 231 10.19 -17.03 -22.48
CA ARG A 231 11.13 -17.76 -23.34
C ARG A 231 12.30 -16.92 -23.83
N THR A 232 12.22 -15.59 -23.74
CA THR A 232 13.19 -14.66 -24.36
C THR A 232 14.55 -14.61 -23.62
N ARG A 233 14.91 -15.64 -22.84
CA ARG A 233 16.22 -15.76 -22.16
C ARG A 233 16.69 -17.20 -21.99
N ALA A 234 16.81 -17.90 -23.13
CA ALA A 234 17.65 -19.09 -23.28
C ALA A 234 18.92 -18.81 -24.11
N SER A 235 19.37 -17.55 -24.15
CA SER A 235 20.60 -17.10 -24.79
C SER A 235 21.33 -16.14 -23.87
#